data_AF-A0A1M6RXN7-F1
#
_entry.id   AF-A0A1M6RXN7-F1
#
_cell.length_a   1.000
_cell.length_b   1.000
_cell.length_c   1.000
_cell.angle_alpha   90.00
_cell.angle_beta   90.00
_cell.angle_gamma   90.00
#
_symmetry.space_group_name_H-M   'P 1'
#
loop_
_entity.id
_entity.type
_entity.pdbx_description
1 polymer ?
#
loop_
_entity_poly.entity_id
_entity_poly.type
_entity_poly.pdbx_seq_one_letter_code
_entity_poly.pdbx_strand_id
1 'polypeptide(L)'
;MKIIYHCVGGTHSSAIASAIHLNMLPKNRIPSKNEIMSIGYFDTLEKKNRGKIIYRGNDELGNEIYTLGRQFNKELVLNSLKTAYTLGGGNIKDVLLIDTMKTVNILMKIGGFSSRRLNLITFGRPIVIKGSQVAYHDIVQLVEDTKSKLLIY
;
A
#
# COMPACT_ATOMS: atom_id res chain seq x y z
N MET A 1 1.69 -13.40 -10.81
CA MET A 1 2.71 -12.51 -10.19
C MET A 1 2.35 -12.25 -8.72
N LYS A 2 3.33 -12.00 -7.84
CA LYS A 2 3.13 -11.48 -6.48
C LYS A 2 3.44 -9.99 -6.47
N ILE A 3 2.45 -9.14 -6.26
CA ILE A 3 2.58 -7.68 -6.34
C ILE A 3 2.50 -7.10 -4.94
N ILE A 4 3.58 -6.47 -4.48
CA ILE A 4 3.70 -5.98 -3.11
C ILE A 4 3.79 -4.46 -3.13
N TYR A 5 2.68 -3.80 -2.75
CA TYR A 5 2.65 -2.36 -2.53
C TYR A 5 3.25 -2.02 -1.17
N HIS A 6 4.25 -1.12 -1.13
CA HIS A 6 4.96 -0.83 0.09
C HIS A 6 5.16 0.66 0.35
N CYS A 7 5.06 1.05 1.62
CA CYS A 7 5.46 2.35 2.14
C CYS A 7 5.98 2.22 3.58
N VAL A 8 6.28 3.34 4.23
CA VAL A 8 6.80 3.33 5.61
C VAL A 8 5.88 2.56 6.56
N GLY A 9 4.58 2.88 6.56
CA GLY A 9 3.61 2.30 7.50
C GLY A 9 2.83 1.10 6.97
N GLY A 10 2.77 0.90 5.65
CA GLY A 10 1.98 -0.17 5.03
C GLY A 10 0.45 0.03 5.10
N THR A 11 -0.04 1.12 5.67
CA THR A 11 -1.43 1.26 6.12
C THR A 11 -2.23 2.39 5.46
N HIS A 12 -1.60 3.24 4.65
CA HIS A 12 -2.26 4.37 3.97
C HIS A 12 -2.11 4.26 2.46
N SER A 13 -1.04 4.79 1.85
CA SER A 13 -0.89 4.78 0.38
C SER A 13 -0.83 3.37 -0.22
N SER A 14 -0.15 2.42 0.44
CA SER A 14 -0.14 1.01 0.04
C SER A 14 -1.49 0.33 0.23
N ALA A 15 -2.25 0.73 1.25
CA ALA A 15 -3.59 0.20 1.48
C ALA A 15 -4.56 0.66 0.39
N ILE A 16 -4.53 1.96 0.06
CA ILE A 16 -5.32 2.52 -1.05
C ILE A 16 -4.89 1.91 -2.39
N ALA A 17 -3.59 1.82 -2.68
CA ALA A 17 -3.09 1.25 -3.93
C ALA A 17 -3.53 -0.20 -4.13
N SER A 18 -3.40 -1.04 -3.11
CA SER A 18 -3.89 -2.43 -3.18
C SER A 18 -5.41 -2.51 -3.34
N ALA A 19 -6.18 -1.65 -2.67
CA ALA A 19 -7.64 -1.62 -2.81
C ALA A 19 -8.08 -1.19 -4.23
N ILE A 20 -7.41 -0.20 -4.83
CA ILE A 20 -7.64 0.19 -6.23
C ILE A 20 -7.26 -0.96 -7.17
N HIS A 21 -6.13 -1.63 -6.92
CA HIS A 21 -5.68 -2.76 -7.74
C HIS A 21 -6.70 -3.89 -7.74
N LEU A 22 -7.29 -4.18 -6.58
CA LEU A 22 -8.33 -5.19 -6.36
C LEU A 22 -9.75 -4.71 -6.74
N ASN A 23 -9.87 -3.56 -7.42
CA ASN A 23 -11.15 -2.97 -7.84
C ASN A 23 -12.14 -2.69 -6.67
N MET A 24 -11.63 -2.58 -5.45
CA MET A 24 -12.43 -2.22 -4.25
C MET A 24 -12.73 -0.71 -4.17
N LEU A 25 -11.96 0.10 -4.89
CA LEU A 25 -12.12 1.55 -4.96
C LEU A 25 -12.19 2.03 -6.41
N PRO A 26 -12.92 3.13 -6.69
CA PRO A 26 -13.11 3.63 -8.04
C PRO A 26 -11.82 4.21 -8.62
N LYS A 27 -11.55 3.97 -9.90
CA LYS A 27 -10.37 4.53 -10.59
C LYS A 27 -10.63 5.89 -11.22
N ASN A 28 -11.89 6.18 -11.56
CA ASN A 28 -12.30 7.36 -12.33
C ASN A 28 -12.75 8.56 -11.47
N ARG A 29 -12.78 8.43 -10.14
CA ARG A 29 -13.14 9.51 -9.22
C ARG A 29 -12.49 9.33 -7.86
N ILE A 30 -12.45 10.41 -7.07
CA ILE A 30 -12.00 10.37 -5.68
C ILE A 30 -13.09 9.71 -4.82
N PRO A 31 -12.77 8.69 -4.00
CA PRO A 31 -13.72 8.05 -3.10
C PRO A 31 -14.06 8.94 -1.90
N SER A 32 -15.25 8.73 -1.38
CA SER A 32 -15.69 9.30 -0.11
C SER A 32 -14.89 8.73 1.06
N LYS A 33 -14.99 9.41 2.21
CA LYS A 33 -14.45 8.90 3.47
C LYS A 33 -14.95 7.48 3.80
N ASN A 34 -16.24 7.21 3.57
CA ASN A 34 -16.84 5.93 3.92
C ASN A 34 -16.31 4.81 3.03
N GLU A 35 -16.13 5.06 1.73
CA GLU A 35 -15.49 4.11 0.80
C GLU A 35 -14.03 3.83 1.16
N ILE A 36 -13.26 4.86 1.57
CA ILE A 36 -11.89 4.64 2.06
C ILE A 36 -11.88 3.76 3.33
N MET A 37 -12.83 4.00 4.23
CA MET A 37 -12.90 3.24 5.48
C MET A 37 -13.43 1.80 5.28
N SER A 38 -14.23 1.54 4.24
CA SER A 38 -14.76 0.20 3.95
C SER A 38 -13.70 -0.78 3.44
N ILE A 39 -12.50 -0.30 3.10
CA ILE A 39 -11.33 -1.16 2.81
C ILE A 39 -11.03 -2.10 4.00
N GLY A 40 -11.38 -1.70 5.23
CA GLY A 40 -11.23 -2.53 6.43
C GLY A 40 -9.80 -2.62 6.97
N TYR A 41 -8.78 -2.38 6.14
CA TYR A 41 -7.37 -2.37 6.55
C TYR A 41 -6.68 -1.00 6.40
N PHE A 42 -7.42 0.06 6.03
CA PHE A 42 -6.89 1.42 6.01
C PHE A 42 -6.71 2.00 7.42
N ASP A 43 -5.54 2.58 7.71
CA ASP A 43 -5.21 3.18 9.02
C ASP A 43 -5.45 2.24 10.23
N THR A 44 -5.21 0.94 10.04
CA THR A 44 -5.42 -0.11 11.07
C THR A 44 -4.12 -0.76 11.54
N LEU A 45 -3.05 -0.76 10.74
CA LEU A 45 -1.85 -1.52 11.08
C LEU A 45 -1.13 -0.92 12.30
N GLU A 46 -0.82 -1.80 13.23
CA GLU A 46 -0.08 -1.50 14.47
C GLU A 46 1.41 -1.87 14.38
N LYS A 47 2.18 -1.53 15.41
CA LYS A 47 3.63 -1.84 15.51
C LYS A 47 3.95 -3.32 15.24
N LYS A 48 3.11 -4.25 15.69
CA LYS A 48 3.28 -5.71 15.48
C LYS A 48 3.18 -6.16 14.02
N ASN A 49 2.71 -5.29 13.12
CA ASN A 49 2.55 -5.58 11.69
C ASN A 49 3.71 -5.06 10.85
N ARG A 50 4.66 -4.33 11.45
CA ARG A 50 5.82 -3.79 10.73
C ARG A 50 6.67 -4.94 10.19
N GLY A 51 7.13 -4.80 8.95
CA GLY A 51 7.90 -5.84 8.26
C GLY A 51 7.08 -7.05 7.78
N LYS A 52 5.79 -7.15 8.13
CA LYS A 52 4.93 -8.24 7.62
C LYS A 52 4.47 -7.93 6.19
N ILE A 53 4.57 -8.94 5.34
CA ILE A 53 3.92 -8.97 4.03
C ILE A 53 2.50 -9.50 4.26
N ILE A 54 1.49 -8.72 3.93
CA ILE A 54 0.09 -9.04 4.22
C ILE A 54 -0.66 -9.22 2.91
N TYR A 55 -1.19 -10.43 2.68
CA TYR A 55 -2.03 -10.75 1.54
C TYR A 55 -3.35 -9.97 1.58
N ARG A 56 -3.78 -9.49 0.42
CA ARG A 56 -5.00 -8.67 0.26
C ARG A 56 -6.04 -9.28 -0.67
N GLY A 57 -5.62 -10.13 -1.61
CA GLY A 57 -6.52 -10.78 -2.56
C GLY A 57 -5.84 -11.09 -3.88
N ASN A 58 -6.61 -11.59 -4.83
CA ASN A 58 -6.17 -11.80 -6.21
C ASN A 58 -6.83 -10.76 -7.12
N ASP A 59 -6.10 -10.23 -8.09
CA ASP A 59 -6.65 -9.39 -9.14
C ASP A 59 -7.39 -10.21 -10.21
N GLU A 60 -7.94 -9.52 -11.21
CA GLU A 60 -8.67 -10.14 -12.32
C GLU A 60 -7.83 -11.07 -13.22
N LEU A 61 -6.50 -11.01 -13.13
CA LEU A 61 -5.55 -11.85 -13.88
C LEU A 61 -4.95 -12.97 -13.01
N GLY A 62 -5.42 -13.12 -11.77
CA GLY A 62 -4.89 -14.11 -10.82
C GLY A 62 -3.58 -13.71 -10.15
N ASN A 63 -3.16 -12.45 -10.24
CA ASN A 63 -2.00 -11.95 -9.50
C ASN A 63 -2.33 -11.77 -8.04
N GLU A 64 -1.43 -12.21 -7.17
CA GLU A 64 -1.58 -12.10 -5.73
C GLU A 64 -1.13 -10.70 -5.27
N ILE A 65 -2.02 -9.97 -4.60
CA ILE A 65 -1.78 -8.60 -4.14
C ILE A 65 -1.45 -8.59 -2.65
N TYR A 66 -0.38 -7.88 -2.30
CA TYR A 66 0.14 -7.77 -0.94
C TYR A 66 0.42 -6.32 -0.56
N THR A 67 0.51 -6.08 0.75
CA THR A 67 1.00 -4.81 1.31
C THR A 67 2.16 -5.05 2.28
N LEU A 68 3.08 -4.09 2.35
CA LEU A 68 4.23 -4.14 3.28
C LEU A 68 4.51 -2.77 3.91
N GLY A 69 4.63 -2.75 5.24
CA GLY A 69 5.14 -1.62 6.01
C GLY A 69 6.64 -1.74 6.25
N ARG A 70 7.46 -1.14 5.39
CA ARG A 70 8.93 -1.29 5.36
C ARG A 70 9.71 -0.34 6.28
N GLN A 71 9.03 0.50 7.06
CA GLN A 71 9.67 1.56 7.85
C GLN A 71 10.57 2.46 6.96
N PHE A 72 11.53 3.14 7.58
CA PHE A 72 12.39 4.12 6.89
C PHE A 72 13.60 3.48 6.18
N ASN A 73 13.89 2.20 6.41
CA ASN A 73 15.03 1.53 5.80
C ASN A 73 14.60 0.70 4.58
N LYS A 74 14.40 1.39 3.43
CA LYS A 74 13.88 0.77 2.19
C LYS A 74 14.74 -0.39 1.74
N GLU A 75 16.02 -0.13 1.50
CA GLU A 75 16.91 -1.07 0.83
C GLU A 75 17.16 -2.30 1.69
N LEU A 76 17.40 -2.12 3.00
CA LEU A 76 17.56 -3.24 3.91
C LEU A 76 16.35 -4.18 3.88
N VAL A 77 15.13 -3.65 3.98
CA VAL A 77 13.93 -4.48 4.00
C VAL A 77 13.70 -5.17 2.65
N LEU A 78 13.82 -4.43 1.54
CA LEU A 78 13.56 -5.00 0.21
C LEU A 78 14.63 -6.03 -0.18
N ASN A 79 15.91 -5.79 0.15
CA ASN A 79 16.98 -6.75 -0.13
C ASN A 79 16.83 -8.00 0.72
N SER A 80 16.54 -7.86 2.02
CA SER A 80 16.27 -9.01 2.90
C SER A 80 15.06 -9.82 2.42
N LEU A 81 14.00 -9.16 1.96
CA LEU A 81 12.83 -9.83 1.36
C LEU A 81 13.22 -10.64 0.13
N LYS A 82 13.96 -10.03 -0.81
CA LYS A 82 14.41 -10.71 -2.03
C LYS A 82 15.26 -11.93 -1.70
N THR A 83 16.27 -11.76 -0.85
CA THR A 83 17.16 -12.85 -0.44
C THR A 83 16.40 -13.96 0.27
N ALA A 84 15.52 -13.62 1.22
CA ALA A 84 14.72 -14.62 1.94
C ALA A 84 13.78 -15.39 1.00
N TYR A 85 13.15 -14.71 0.03
CA TYR A 85 12.29 -15.34 -0.96
C TYR A 85 13.06 -16.33 -1.84
N THR A 86 14.25 -15.93 -2.32
CA THR A 86 15.13 -16.81 -3.11
C THR A 86 15.64 -17.99 -2.29
N LEU A 87 16.08 -17.78 -1.04
CA LEU A 87 16.51 -18.85 -0.14
C LEU A 87 15.39 -19.85 0.17
N GLY A 88 14.14 -19.38 0.21
CA GLY A 88 12.95 -20.22 0.34
C GLY A 88 12.54 -20.97 -0.93
N GLY A 89 13.33 -20.90 -2.01
CA GLY A 89 13.06 -21.57 -3.29
C GLY A 89 12.21 -20.76 -4.29
N GLY A 90 11.87 -19.50 -3.96
CA GLY A 90 11.14 -18.62 -4.86
C GLY A 90 12.01 -18.01 -5.96
N ASN A 91 11.41 -17.65 -7.10
CA ASN A 91 12.09 -16.91 -8.16
C ASN A 91 11.73 -15.43 -8.09
N ILE A 92 12.72 -14.54 -7.96
CA ILE A 92 12.43 -13.11 -7.79
C ILE A 92 11.72 -12.46 -8.98
N LYS A 93 11.76 -13.10 -10.17
CA LYS A 93 10.97 -12.69 -11.33
C LYS A 93 9.46 -12.78 -11.09
N ASP A 94 9.02 -13.55 -10.10
CA ASP A 94 7.62 -13.71 -9.72
C ASP A 94 7.14 -12.62 -8.75
N VAL A 95 8.01 -11.69 -8.35
CA VAL A 95 7.72 -10.66 -7.34
C VAL A 95 7.92 -9.26 -7.91
N LEU A 96 6.88 -8.43 -7.82
CA LEU A 96 6.92 -7.02 -8.18
C LEU A 96 6.77 -6.14 -6.93
N LEU A 97 7.81 -5.38 -6.60
CA LEU A 97 7.85 -4.47 -5.46
C LEU A 97 7.49 -3.05 -5.90
N ILE A 98 6.37 -2.50 -5.42
CA ILE A 98 5.88 -1.18 -5.83
C ILE A 98 5.98 -0.17 -4.68
N ASP A 99 6.81 0.85 -4.87
CA ASP A 99 6.96 1.93 -3.89
C ASP A 99 5.83 2.96 -4.01
N THR A 100 4.96 3.01 -3.01
CA THR A 100 3.89 4.00 -2.94
C THR A 100 4.31 5.26 -2.19
N MET A 101 5.56 5.40 -1.75
CA MET A 101 6.01 6.62 -1.07
C MET A 101 5.99 7.86 -1.96
N LYS A 102 6.12 7.71 -3.28
CA LYS A 102 6.09 8.82 -4.24
C LYS A 102 4.75 9.56 -4.28
N THR A 103 3.67 8.94 -3.80
CA THR A 103 2.32 9.54 -3.75
C THR A 103 1.99 10.12 -2.37
N VAL A 104 2.88 9.98 -1.37
CA VAL A 104 2.59 10.37 0.01
C VAL A 104 2.86 11.85 0.23
N ASN A 105 1.79 12.63 0.47
CA ASN A 105 1.86 14.04 0.81
C ASN A 105 1.99 14.31 2.33
N ILE A 106 2.15 15.59 2.70
CA ILE A 106 2.37 16.02 4.09
C ILE A 106 1.17 15.71 5.00
N LEU A 107 -0.06 15.82 4.50
CA LEU A 107 -1.27 15.50 5.27
C LEU A 107 -1.29 14.02 5.65
N MET A 108 -0.90 13.14 4.74
CA MET A 108 -0.78 11.70 5.04
C MET A 108 0.29 11.44 6.09
N LYS A 109 1.43 12.14 6.04
CA LYS A 109 2.50 12.01 7.05
C LYS A 109 2.00 12.45 8.43
N ILE A 110 1.39 13.64 8.53
CA ILE A 110 0.88 14.21 9.79
C ILE A 110 -0.24 13.31 10.34
N GLY A 111 -1.27 13.05 9.54
CA GLY A 111 -2.41 12.26 9.97
C GLY A 111 -2.03 10.82 10.35
N GLY A 112 -1.16 10.20 9.55
CA GLY A 112 -0.66 8.85 9.81
C GLY A 112 0.21 8.78 11.07
N PHE A 113 1.09 9.76 11.29
CA PHE A 113 1.87 9.85 12.52
C PHE A 113 0.98 10.04 13.74
N SER A 114 0.05 10.99 13.70
CA SER A 114 -0.88 11.24 14.81
C SER A 114 -1.74 10.02 15.12
N SER A 115 -2.33 9.38 14.10
CA SER A 115 -3.22 8.23 14.29
C SER A 115 -2.46 6.97 14.76
N ARG A 116 -1.31 6.65 14.15
CA ARG A 116 -0.63 5.35 14.34
C ARG A 116 0.59 5.40 15.27
N ARG A 117 1.20 6.57 15.48
CA ARG A 117 2.38 6.73 16.36
C ARG A 117 1.99 7.27 17.73
N LEU A 118 1.11 8.28 17.76
CA LEU A 118 0.64 8.94 18.98
C LEU A 118 -0.68 8.36 19.51
N ASN A 119 -1.30 7.41 18.80
CA ASN A 119 -2.62 6.85 19.10
C ASN A 119 -3.76 7.89 19.17
N LEU A 120 -3.58 9.06 18.55
CA LEU A 120 -4.60 10.10 18.43
C LEU A 120 -5.51 9.82 17.22
N ILE A 121 -6.23 8.70 17.27
CA ILE A 121 -6.96 8.14 16.12
C ILE A 121 -8.02 9.11 15.59
N THR A 122 -8.86 9.64 16.48
CA THR A 122 -9.96 10.55 16.11
C THR A 122 -9.47 11.85 15.48
N PHE A 123 -8.26 12.29 15.85
CA PHE A 123 -7.60 13.47 15.29
C PHE A 123 -6.86 13.16 13.98
N GLY A 124 -6.02 12.12 13.96
CA GLY A 124 -5.16 11.82 12.83
C GLY A 124 -5.90 11.24 11.63
N ARG A 125 -6.94 10.44 11.88
CA ARG A 125 -7.66 9.70 10.83
C ARG A 125 -8.33 10.63 9.80
N PRO A 126 -9.10 11.67 10.20
CA PRO A 126 -9.64 12.64 9.24
C PRO A 126 -8.55 13.29 8.36
N ILE A 127 -7.40 13.62 8.94
CA ILE A 127 -6.29 14.26 8.22
C ILE A 127 -5.69 13.31 7.18
N VAL A 128 -5.41 12.06 7.54
CA VAL A 128 -4.84 11.09 6.58
C VAL A 128 -5.85 10.67 5.52
N ILE A 129 -7.15 10.65 5.83
CA ILE A 129 -8.20 10.46 4.81
C ILE A 129 -8.14 11.60 3.80
N LYS A 130 -8.13 12.86 4.25
CA LYS A 130 -8.06 14.01 3.35
C LYS A 130 -6.76 13.99 2.53
N GLY A 131 -5.64 13.65 3.15
CA GLY A 131 -4.37 13.46 2.46
C GLY A 131 -4.43 12.35 1.40
N SER A 132 -5.11 11.24 1.69
CA SER A 132 -5.29 10.13 0.74
C SER A 132 -6.18 10.53 -0.44
N GLN A 133 -7.21 11.35 -0.19
CA GLN A 133 -8.06 11.90 -1.25
C GLN A 133 -7.29 12.87 -2.16
N VAL A 134 -6.43 13.71 -1.59
CA VAL A 134 -5.56 14.62 -2.37
C VAL A 134 -4.58 13.85 -3.25
N ALA A 135 -3.99 12.76 -2.72
CA ALA A 135 -3.06 11.91 -3.46
C ALA A 135 -3.74 10.89 -4.39
N TYR A 136 -5.07 10.88 -4.47
CA TYR A 136 -5.80 9.71 -4.97
C TYR A 136 -5.49 9.41 -6.44
N HIS A 137 -5.51 10.42 -7.30
CA HIS A 137 -5.21 10.26 -8.72
C HIS A 137 -3.77 9.77 -8.96
N ASP A 138 -2.79 10.25 -8.19
CA ASP A 138 -1.41 9.77 -8.29
C ASP A 138 -1.30 8.29 -7.91
N ILE A 139 -2.11 7.84 -6.93
CA ILE A 139 -2.16 6.43 -6.53
C ILE A 139 -2.83 5.60 -7.62
N VAL A 140 -3.93 6.08 -8.23
CA VAL A 140 -4.56 5.43 -9.38
C VAL A 140 -3.55 5.27 -10.51
N GLN A 141 -2.85 6.34 -10.90
CA GLN A 141 -1.85 6.28 -11.97
C GLN A 141 -0.76 5.26 -11.66
N LEU A 142 -0.26 5.22 -10.42
CA LEU A 142 0.72 4.21 -9.99
C LEU A 142 0.20 2.78 -10.17
N VAL A 143 -1.07 2.53 -9.87
CA VAL A 143 -1.70 1.22 -10.04
C VAL A 143 -1.88 0.87 -11.53
N GLU A 144 -2.32 1.82 -12.36
CA GLU A 144 -2.46 1.62 -13.80
C GLU A 144 -1.10 1.37 -14.48
N ASP A 145 -0.05 2.09 -14.11
CA ASP A 145 1.32 1.85 -14.57
C ASP A 145 1.81 0.45 -14.17
N THR A 146 1.41 0.00 -12.97
CA THR A 146 1.74 -1.34 -12.48
C THR A 146 1.03 -2.41 -13.30
N LYS A 147 -0.27 -2.26 -13.55
CA LYS A 147 -1.06 -3.21 -14.36
C LYS A 147 -0.58 -3.25 -15.81
N SER A 148 -0.30 -2.10 -16.41
CA SER A 148 0.23 -2.01 -17.79
C SER A 148 1.55 -2.76 -17.95
N LYS A 149 2.44 -2.71 -16.95
CA LYS A 149 3.69 -3.48 -16.97
C LYS A 149 3.46 -4.98 -17.00
N LEU A 150 2.40 -5.48 -16.36
CA LEU A 150 2.10 -6.91 -16.31
C LEU A 150 1.54 -7.45 -17.62
N LEU A 151 0.92 -6.62 -18.45
CA LEU A 151 0.39 -7.00 -19.76
C LEU A 151 1.47 -7.15 -20.84
N ILE A 152 2.68 -6.67 -20.56
CA ILE A 152 3.84 -6.72 -21.48
C ILE A 152 4.70 -7.98 -21.25
N TYR A 153 4.47 -8.69 -20.14
CA TYR A 153 5.13 -9.95 -19.79
C TYR A 153 4.18 -11.13 -19.96
#